data_AF-A0A2M9HNS4-F1
#
_entry.id   AF-A0A2M9HNS4-F1
#
_cell.length_a   1.000
_cell.length_b   1.000
_cell.length_c   1.000
_cell.angle_alpha   90.00
_cell.angle_beta   90.00
_cell.angle_gamma   90.00
#
_symmetry.space_group_name_H-M   'P 1'
#
loop_
_entity.id
_entity.type
_entity.pdbx_description
1 polymer ?
#
loop_
_entity_poly.entity_id
_entity_poly.type
_entity_poly.pdbx_seq_one_letter_code
_entity_poly.pdbx_strand_id
1 'polypeptide(L)'
;MNSSYTLTELTAVKYQRMDICSAIRRRTVWRPPYALTTALELLSVEMPRIASNHQRMMNSTVVTVPHPNAKRHVQGITAVVWPFSIDTVTVDNQFICTSPTCTWAMLSPYLELEELIVLADSMMRRDRRLRRTTIDALSLYLDNAYRQVQEAQDDGKARRLFRGYNNCRRALLLARSGTDSSMETRTRFVPPRYGLDMPQVNYPIYIGRSTKPLYLDLAYPEFKICIEHEGSHHARQWLGDVKRRQDIEDDGWKYLQATKLDIGYEDREEALARRIADKMQEVTGKTIQLTPRKTIRQLCDARTTKRAPLYERLRFAPLLPISHA
;
A
#
# COMPACT_ATOMS: atom_id res chain seq x y z
N MET A 1 3.23 15.18 -2.25
CA MET A 1 2.70 14.26 -3.29
C MET A 1 1.50 13.58 -2.67
N ASN A 2 0.30 14.07 -2.99
CA ASN A 2 -0.92 13.82 -2.21
C ASN A 2 -2.09 13.33 -3.10
N SER A 3 -1.77 12.84 -4.29
CA SER A 3 -2.67 12.19 -5.25
C SER A 3 -2.06 10.84 -5.61
N SER A 4 -2.90 9.83 -5.86
CA SER A 4 -2.41 8.56 -6.41
C SER A 4 -2.24 8.70 -7.93
N TYR A 5 -1.25 8.01 -8.48
CA TYR A 5 -0.88 8.10 -9.89
C TYR A 5 -1.67 7.09 -10.72
N THR A 6 -2.15 7.52 -11.90
CA THR A 6 -2.76 6.65 -12.91
C THR A 6 -1.72 5.75 -13.59
N LEU A 7 -2.18 4.69 -14.27
CA LEU A 7 -1.33 3.84 -15.12
C LEU A 7 -0.53 4.66 -16.15
N THR A 8 -1.13 5.70 -16.72
CA THR A 8 -0.48 6.58 -17.72
C THR A 8 0.68 7.36 -17.09
N GLU A 9 0.49 7.95 -15.92
CA GLU A 9 1.54 8.73 -15.25
C GLU A 9 2.66 7.82 -14.71
N LEU A 10 2.32 6.66 -14.14
CA LEU A 10 3.31 5.63 -13.73
C LEU A 10 4.09 5.07 -14.93
N THR A 11 3.52 5.09 -16.13
CA THR A 11 4.20 4.72 -17.38
C THR A 11 5.12 5.85 -17.86
N ALA A 12 4.71 7.12 -17.76
CA ALA A 12 5.55 8.26 -18.08
C ALA A 12 6.78 8.37 -17.16
N VAL A 13 6.59 8.20 -15.84
CA VAL A 13 7.67 8.17 -14.84
C VAL A 13 8.67 7.04 -15.13
N LYS A 14 8.17 5.85 -15.52
CA LYS A 14 9.02 4.72 -15.93
C LYS A 14 9.91 5.08 -17.13
N TYR A 15 9.34 5.60 -18.22
CA TYR A 15 10.13 5.97 -19.40
C TYR A 15 11.14 7.08 -19.08
N GLN A 16 10.75 8.11 -18.33
CA GLN A 16 11.69 9.15 -17.87
C GLN A 16 12.87 8.56 -17.07
N ARG A 17 12.63 7.53 -16.24
CA ARG A 17 13.71 6.85 -15.53
C ARG A 17 14.57 5.96 -16.44
N MET A 18 14.00 5.33 -17.47
CA MET A 18 14.74 4.55 -18.47
C MET A 18 15.71 5.40 -19.28
N ASP A 19 15.37 6.66 -19.59
CA ASP A 19 16.27 7.60 -20.25
C ASP A 19 17.48 7.95 -19.37
N ILE A 20 17.23 8.25 -18.09
CA ILE A 20 18.28 8.50 -17.09
C ILE A 20 19.19 7.26 -16.94
N CYS A 21 18.61 6.07 -16.87
CA CYS A 21 19.35 4.80 -16.80
C CYS A 21 20.16 4.53 -18.07
N SER A 22 19.64 4.89 -19.25
CA SER A 22 20.35 4.81 -20.53
C SER A 22 21.55 5.75 -20.58
N ALA A 23 21.37 7.00 -20.17
CA ALA A 23 22.44 7.99 -20.06
C ALA A 23 23.53 7.57 -19.05
N ILE A 24 23.20 6.76 -18.04
CA ILE A 24 24.17 6.12 -17.15
C ILE A 24 24.89 4.95 -17.85
N ARG A 25 24.16 4.04 -18.51
CA ARG A 25 24.72 2.85 -19.17
C ARG A 25 25.67 3.16 -20.33
N ARG A 26 25.57 4.36 -20.93
CA ARG A 26 26.55 4.90 -21.91
C ARG A 26 27.85 5.39 -21.28
N ARG A 27 27.84 5.76 -20.00
CA ARG A 27 28.99 6.33 -19.26
C ARG A 27 29.76 5.32 -18.40
N THR A 28 29.23 4.12 -18.18
CA THR A 28 29.92 3.08 -17.39
C THR A 28 29.55 1.66 -17.77
N VAL A 29 30.55 0.77 -17.68
CA VAL A 29 30.39 -0.69 -17.80
C VAL A 29 29.95 -1.34 -16.48
N TRP A 30 30.04 -0.62 -15.35
CA TRP A 30 29.59 -1.13 -14.05
C TRP A 30 28.06 -1.05 -13.98
N ARG A 31 27.41 -2.22 -14.00
CA ARG A 31 25.96 -2.37 -14.11
C ARG A 31 25.36 -3.24 -12.98
N PRO A 32 25.50 -2.84 -11.70
CA PRO A 32 24.74 -3.43 -10.60
C PRO A 32 23.22 -3.21 -10.81
N PRO A 33 22.34 -4.04 -10.22
CA PRO A 33 20.90 -3.85 -10.31
C PRO A 33 20.45 -2.50 -9.73
N TYR A 34 19.53 -1.83 -10.42
CA TYR A 34 18.83 -0.67 -9.88
C TYR A 34 17.96 -1.05 -8.68
N ALA A 35 17.86 -0.18 -7.69
CA ALA A 35 17.24 -0.49 -6.39
C ALA A 35 16.43 0.68 -5.82
N LEU A 36 15.71 0.42 -4.71
CA LEU A 36 14.94 1.43 -3.94
C LEU A 36 14.03 2.28 -4.86
N THR A 37 14.12 3.60 -4.77
CA THR A 37 13.36 4.57 -5.58
C THR A 37 13.43 4.30 -7.08
N THR A 38 14.63 4.05 -7.60
CA THR A 38 14.84 3.74 -9.03
C THR A 38 14.19 2.43 -9.46
N ALA A 39 14.17 1.42 -8.59
CA ALA A 39 13.44 0.20 -8.88
C ALA A 39 11.92 0.43 -8.90
N LEU A 40 11.35 1.21 -7.98
CA LEU A 40 9.92 1.54 -8.00
C LEU A 40 9.50 2.22 -9.31
N GLU A 41 10.27 3.21 -9.77
CA GLU A 41 9.98 3.95 -11.01
C GLU A 41 10.07 3.03 -12.24
N LEU A 42 11.14 2.22 -12.35
CA LEU A 42 11.28 1.24 -13.45
C LEU A 42 10.18 0.16 -13.43
N LEU A 43 9.64 -0.16 -12.25
CA LEU A 43 8.52 -1.09 -12.08
C LEU A 43 7.15 -0.42 -12.27
N SER A 44 7.06 0.90 -12.52
CA SER A 44 5.79 1.66 -12.51
C SER A 44 4.98 1.45 -11.21
N VAL A 45 5.66 1.51 -10.06
CA VAL A 45 5.04 1.48 -8.72
C VAL A 45 4.99 2.91 -8.16
N GLU A 46 3.89 3.25 -7.49
CA GLU A 46 3.72 4.56 -6.87
C GLU A 46 4.73 4.80 -5.75
N MET A 47 5.35 5.99 -5.75
CA MET A 47 6.34 6.36 -4.74
C MET A 47 5.68 6.55 -3.35
N PRO A 48 6.11 5.82 -2.31
CA PRO A 48 5.60 6.00 -0.95
C PRO A 48 6.07 7.33 -0.35
N ARG A 49 5.39 7.79 0.72
CA ARG A 49 5.77 9.00 1.46
C ARG A 49 7.04 8.73 2.30
N ILE A 50 8.19 8.88 1.66
CA ILE A 50 9.51 8.82 2.28
C ILE A 50 9.80 10.14 3.00
N ALA A 51 10.36 10.07 4.21
CA ALA A 51 10.66 11.24 5.04
C ALA A 51 11.75 12.15 4.42
N SER A 52 11.71 13.45 4.76
CA SER A 52 12.57 14.49 4.16
C SER A 52 14.06 14.26 4.38
N ASN A 53 14.45 13.67 5.52
CA ASN A 53 15.81 13.24 5.83
C ASN A 53 16.38 12.17 4.87
N HIS A 54 15.57 11.64 3.95
CA HIS A 54 15.96 10.64 2.95
C HIS A 54 15.88 11.15 1.50
N GLN A 55 15.64 12.45 1.27
CA GLN A 55 15.55 13.09 -0.06
C GLN A 55 16.72 12.79 -1.02
N ARG A 56 17.94 12.58 -0.52
CA ARG A 56 19.10 12.18 -1.37
C ARG A 56 18.84 10.89 -2.18
N MET A 57 17.99 10.00 -1.67
CA MET A 57 17.55 8.78 -2.35
C MET A 57 16.52 9.02 -3.46
N MET A 58 15.73 10.09 -3.38
CA MET A 58 14.83 10.53 -4.46
C MET A 58 15.65 11.16 -5.60
N ASN A 59 16.64 11.98 -5.24
CA ASN A 59 17.37 12.85 -6.19
C ASN A 59 18.59 12.19 -6.83
N SER A 60 18.74 10.85 -6.75
CA SER A 60 19.85 10.11 -7.36
C SER A 60 19.38 8.79 -7.94
N THR A 61 20.15 8.22 -8.89
CA THR A 61 19.86 6.87 -9.40
C THR A 61 20.44 5.86 -8.44
N VAL A 62 19.61 4.98 -7.88
CA VAL A 62 20.02 4.07 -6.81
C VAL A 62 20.30 2.68 -7.37
N VAL A 63 21.40 2.07 -6.93
CA VAL A 63 21.80 0.71 -7.27
C VAL A 63 22.22 -0.07 -6.01
N THR A 64 22.11 -1.40 -6.06
CA THR A 64 22.45 -2.27 -4.93
C THR A 64 23.66 -3.17 -5.21
N VAL A 65 24.46 -3.45 -4.18
CA VAL A 65 25.59 -4.40 -4.23
C VAL A 65 25.61 -5.29 -2.98
N PRO A 66 26.12 -6.54 -3.05
CA PRO A 66 26.07 -7.47 -1.92
C PRO A 66 27.03 -7.11 -0.77
N HIS A 67 28.12 -6.39 -1.05
CA HIS A 67 29.17 -6.06 -0.08
C HIS A 67 29.76 -4.66 -0.33
N PRO A 68 30.24 -3.91 0.69
CA PRO A 68 30.84 -2.59 0.49
C PRO A 68 31.93 -2.53 -0.59
N ASN A 69 32.80 -3.54 -0.66
CA ASN A 69 33.92 -3.60 -1.61
C ASN A 69 33.47 -3.70 -3.09
N ALA A 70 32.20 -4.01 -3.37
CA ALA A 70 31.65 -4.05 -4.72
C ALA A 70 31.11 -2.68 -5.20
N LYS A 71 31.11 -1.65 -4.34
CA LYS A 71 30.75 -0.27 -4.73
C LYS A 71 31.79 0.33 -5.66
N ARG A 72 31.34 1.19 -6.58
CA ARG A 72 32.20 2.12 -7.33
C ARG A 72 31.62 3.53 -7.24
N HIS A 73 32.47 4.54 -7.32
CA HIS A 73 32.03 5.93 -7.40
C HIS A 73 31.69 6.27 -8.86
N VAL A 74 30.44 6.64 -9.13
CA VAL A 74 29.97 7.07 -10.46
C VAL A 74 29.02 8.26 -10.28
N GLN A 75 29.24 9.35 -11.01
CA GLN A 75 28.49 10.60 -10.85
C GLN A 75 26.99 10.40 -11.11
N GLY A 76 26.17 10.73 -10.12
CA GLY A 76 24.71 10.58 -10.13
C GLY A 76 24.19 9.22 -9.64
N ILE A 77 25.07 8.28 -9.27
CA ILE A 77 24.70 6.98 -8.71
C ILE A 77 24.90 6.94 -7.19
N THR A 78 23.88 6.50 -6.45
CA THR A 78 23.97 6.15 -5.03
C THR A 78 24.01 4.62 -4.88
N ALA A 79 25.11 4.09 -4.37
CA ALA A 79 25.29 2.64 -4.18
C ALA A 79 24.97 2.21 -2.74
N VAL A 80 23.88 1.45 -2.56
CA VAL A 80 23.49 0.85 -1.27
C VAL A 80 24.03 -0.59 -1.15
N VAL A 81 24.17 -1.09 0.08
CA VAL A 81 24.59 -2.47 0.34
C VAL A 81 23.38 -3.30 0.76
N TRP A 82 23.20 -4.47 0.16
CA TRP A 82 22.19 -5.45 0.57
C TRP A 82 22.83 -6.84 0.69
N PRO A 83 23.19 -7.29 1.91
CA PRO A 83 23.87 -8.58 2.11
C PRO A 83 22.92 -9.79 2.06
N PHE A 84 21.65 -9.58 1.71
CA PHE A 84 20.61 -10.60 1.53
C PHE A 84 20.38 -10.85 0.04
N SER A 85 19.56 -11.86 -0.30
CA SER A 85 19.25 -12.20 -1.69
C SER A 85 18.79 -10.98 -2.50
N ILE A 86 19.60 -10.60 -3.50
CA ILE A 86 19.28 -9.54 -4.46
C ILE A 86 18.50 -10.19 -5.59
N ASP A 87 17.25 -10.52 -5.32
CA ASP A 87 16.30 -11.00 -6.32
C ASP A 87 16.09 -9.89 -7.35
N THR A 88 16.08 -10.21 -8.65
CA THR A 88 16.02 -9.21 -9.72
C THR A 88 14.98 -9.54 -10.78
N VAL A 89 14.56 -8.51 -11.52
CA VAL A 89 13.75 -8.62 -12.74
C VAL A 89 14.34 -7.73 -13.83
N THR A 90 14.10 -8.08 -15.09
CA THR A 90 14.54 -7.27 -16.24
C THR A 90 13.36 -6.48 -16.80
N VAL A 91 13.47 -5.15 -16.76
CA VAL A 91 12.49 -4.21 -17.31
C VAL A 91 12.82 -3.95 -18.78
N ASP A 92 11.82 -4.12 -19.64
CA ASP A 92 11.83 -3.94 -21.10
C ASP A 92 13.03 -4.60 -21.80
N ASN A 93 13.42 -5.79 -21.31
CA ASN A 93 14.59 -6.57 -21.76
C ASN A 93 15.92 -5.80 -21.74
N GLN A 94 16.01 -4.70 -20.98
CA GLN A 94 17.15 -3.78 -21.02
C GLN A 94 17.72 -3.41 -19.64
N PHE A 95 16.88 -3.24 -18.61
CA PHE A 95 17.31 -2.70 -17.31
C PHE A 95 17.05 -3.71 -16.20
N ILE A 96 18.11 -4.17 -15.52
CA ILE A 96 17.98 -5.08 -14.39
C ILE A 96 17.75 -4.24 -13.13
N CYS A 97 16.63 -4.47 -12.43
CA CYS A 97 16.35 -3.88 -11.13
C CYS A 97 16.03 -4.97 -10.10
N THR A 98 16.02 -4.59 -8.81
CA THR A 98 15.55 -5.48 -7.74
C THR A 98 14.09 -5.86 -7.96
N SER A 99 13.73 -7.10 -7.63
CA SER A 99 12.36 -7.58 -7.69
C SER A 99 11.43 -6.72 -6.82
N PRO A 100 10.11 -6.74 -7.04
CA PRO A 100 9.16 -6.00 -6.20
C PRO A 100 9.30 -6.36 -4.70
N THR A 101 9.45 -7.66 -4.39
CA THR A 101 9.63 -8.17 -3.02
C THR A 101 10.93 -7.70 -2.38
N CYS A 102 12.05 -7.79 -3.10
CA CYS A 102 13.35 -7.28 -2.66
C CYS A 102 13.30 -5.75 -2.49
N THR A 103 12.69 -5.02 -3.42
CA THR A 103 12.58 -3.55 -3.37
C THR A 103 11.79 -3.09 -2.15
N TRP A 104 10.66 -3.74 -1.85
CA TRP A 104 9.85 -3.48 -0.66
C TRP A 104 10.64 -3.76 0.64
N ALA A 105 11.29 -4.91 0.74
CA ALA A 105 12.13 -5.26 1.89
C ALA A 105 13.29 -4.27 2.09
N MET A 106 13.94 -3.86 1.00
CA MET A 106 15.02 -2.86 1.00
C MET A 106 14.55 -1.45 1.40
N LEU A 107 13.27 -1.11 1.19
CA LEU A 107 12.68 0.18 1.60
C LEU A 107 12.24 0.23 3.07
N SER A 108 12.08 -0.92 3.73
CA SER A 108 11.70 -1.02 5.15
C SER A 108 12.59 -0.30 6.20
N PRO A 109 13.88 0.06 5.95
CA PRO A 109 14.65 0.94 6.84
C PRO A 109 14.24 2.43 6.78
N TYR A 110 13.58 2.84 5.68
CA TYR A 110 13.35 4.24 5.26
C TYR A 110 11.87 4.66 5.27
N LEU A 111 10.97 3.73 5.56
CA LEU A 111 9.53 3.94 5.61
C LEU A 111 8.99 3.70 7.02
N GLU A 112 8.03 4.53 7.42
CA GLU A 112 7.17 4.21 8.55
C GLU A 112 6.32 2.98 8.27
N LEU A 113 5.90 2.28 9.33
CA LEU A 113 5.16 1.02 9.21
C LEU A 113 3.90 1.14 8.35
N GLU A 114 3.25 2.30 8.37
CA GLU A 114 2.10 2.63 7.53
C GLU A 114 2.44 2.66 6.04
N GLU A 115 3.45 3.45 5.64
CA GLU A 115 3.85 3.59 4.24
C GLU A 115 4.51 2.32 3.70
N LEU A 116 5.08 1.49 4.58
CA LEU A 116 5.51 0.13 4.22
C LEU A 116 4.33 -0.79 3.89
N ILE A 117 3.16 -0.62 4.52
CA ILE A 117 1.93 -1.32 4.12
C ILE A 117 1.35 -0.73 2.83
N VAL A 118 1.28 0.61 2.73
CA VAL A 118 0.83 1.29 1.51
C VAL A 118 1.67 0.87 0.29
N LEU A 119 2.98 0.65 0.45
CA LEU A 119 3.84 0.13 -0.60
C LEU A 119 3.58 -1.36 -0.92
N ALA A 120 3.21 -2.18 0.05
CA ALA A 120 2.83 -3.58 -0.20
C ALA A 120 1.53 -3.63 -1.03
N ASP A 121 0.49 -2.93 -0.56
CA ASP A 121 -0.82 -2.88 -1.20
C ASP A 121 -0.74 -2.27 -2.62
N SER A 122 0.05 -1.21 -2.80
CA SER A 122 0.26 -0.59 -4.12
C SER A 122 1.07 -1.44 -5.11
N MET A 123 1.78 -2.47 -4.65
CA MET A 123 2.36 -3.54 -5.48
C MET A 123 1.40 -4.73 -5.71
N MET A 124 0.26 -4.80 -5.00
CA MET A 124 -0.70 -5.91 -5.04
C MET A 124 -2.06 -5.52 -5.67
N ARG A 125 -2.09 -4.48 -6.51
CA ARG A 125 -3.34 -3.86 -7.03
C ARG A 125 -4.30 -4.80 -7.74
N ARG A 126 -5.59 -4.41 -7.82
CA ARG A 126 -6.62 -5.18 -8.53
C ARG A 126 -6.35 -5.21 -10.03
N ASP A 127 -5.99 -4.08 -10.65
CA ASP A 127 -5.50 -4.07 -12.04
C ASP A 127 -4.22 -4.92 -12.20
N ARG A 128 -4.31 -5.97 -13.02
CA ARG A 128 -3.20 -6.87 -13.38
C ARG A 128 -2.06 -6.14 -14.08
N ARG A 129 -2.30 -4.98 -14.71
CA ARG A 129 -1.27 -4.14 -15.34
C ARG A 129 -0.42 -3.36 -14.32
N LEU A 130 -0.95 -3.13 -13.12
CA LEU A 130 -0.25 -2.44 -12.02
C LEU A 130 0.24 -3.40 -10.92
N ARG A 131 -0.33 -4.61 -10.82
CA ARG A 131 0.16 -5.65 -9.91
C ARG A 131 1.60 -6.04 -10.20
N ARG A 132 2.40 -6.20 -9.15
CA ARG A 132 3.83 -6.58 -9.19
C ARG A 132 4.18 -7.75 -8.26
N THR A 133 3.40 -8.00 -7.22
CA THR A 133 3.64 -9.09 -6.25
C THR A 133 2.33 -9.70 -5.76
N THR A 134 2.43 -10.80 -5.00
CA THR A 134 1.39 -11.29 -4.09
C THR A 134 1.87 -11.19 -2.65
N ILE A 135 0.97 -11.43 -1.69
CA ILE A 135 1.29 -11.47 -0.26
C ILE A 135 2.20 -12.66 0.08
N ASP A 136 2.02 -13.79 -0.60
CA ASP A 136 2.82 -15.01 -0.45
C ASP A 136 4.26 -14.78 -0.90
N ALA A 137 4.45 -14.09 -2.03
CA ALA A 137 5.78 -13.72 -2.51
C ALA A 137 6.49 -12.75 -1.55
N LEU A 138 5.75 -11.84 -0.91
CA LEU A 138 6.29 -10.97 0.13
C LEU A 138 6.66 -11.75 1.40
N SER A 139 5.84 -12.72 1.84
CA SER A 139 6.22 -13.60 2.96
C SER A 139 7.44 -14.44 2.62
N LEU A 140 7.43 -15.14 1.47
CA LEU A 140 8.50 -16.03 1.04
C LEU A 140 9.87 -15.32 1.00
N TYR A 141 9.91 -14.04 0.60
CA TYR A 141 11.14 -13.25 0.67
C TYR A 141 11.63 -13.06 2.12
N LEU A 142 10.74 -12.82 3.08
CA LEU A 142 11.07 -12.75 4.50
C LEU A 142 11.43 -14.13 5.08
N ASP A 143 10.76 -15.21 4.65
CA ASP A 143 11.03 -16.58 5.08
C ASP A 143 12.43 -17.03 4.60
N ASN A 144 12.79 -16.68 3.36
CA ASN A 144 14.13 -16.90 2.82
C ASN A 144 15.19 -16.04 3.52
N ALA A 145 14.91 -14.76 3.80
CA ALA A 145 15.82 -13.89 4.54
C ALA A 145 16.00 -14.32 6.01
N TYR A 146 15.02 -15.02 6.59
CA TYR A 146 15.12 -15.63 7.91
C TYR A 146 16.00 -16.89 7.88
N ARG A 147 15.75 -17.79 6.93
CA ARG A 147 16.56 -19.00 6.75
C ARG A 147 18.05 -18.67 6.52
N GLN A 148 18.33 -17.67 5.68
CA GLN A 148 19.70 -17.17 5.43
C GLN A 148 20.40 -16.61 6.69
N VAL A 149 19.66 -16.28 7.75
CA VAL A 149 20.22 -15.89 9.06
C VAL A 149 20.43 -17.11 9.95
N GLN A 150 19.53 -18.10 9.92
CA GLN A 150 19.70 -19.37 10.63
C GLN A 150 20.92 -20.14 10.09
N GLU A 151 20.95 -20.42 8.79
CA GLU A 151 22.07 -21.10 8.09
C GLU A 151 23.43 -20.45 8.42
N ALA A 152 23.47 -19.11 8.47
CA ALA A 152 24.68 -18.38 8.81
C ALA A 152 25.04 -18.46 10.32
N GLN A 153 24.06 -18.59 11.21
CA GLN A 153 24.30 -18.75 12.65
C GLN A 153 24.73 -20.19 13.00
N ASP A 154 24.19 -21.18 12.29
CA ASP A 154 24.60 -22.59 12.37
C ASP A 154 26.04 -22.76 11.86
N ASP A 155 26.42 -22.02 10.81
CA ASP A 155 27.79 -21.81 10.34
C ASP A 155 28.72 -21.04 11.32
N GLY A 156 28.22 -20.65 12.51
CA GLY A 156 28.97 -19.88 13.52
C GLY A 156 29.19 -18.40 13.18
N LYS A 157 28.57 -17.87 12.11
CA LYS A 157 28.75 -16.48 11.65
C LYS A 157 27.74 -15.57 12.36
N ALA A 158 28.22 -14.44 12.89
CA ALA A 158 27.41 -13.47 13.64
C ALA A 158 26.45 -12.62 12.75
N ARG A 159 25.57 -13.29 11.99
CA ARG A 159 24.59 -12.65 11.10
C ARG A 159 23.34 -12.21 11.86
N ARG A 160 22.75 -11.10 11.45
CA ARG A 160 21.45 -10.57 11.94
C ARG A 160 20.54 -10.26 10.76
N LEU A 161 19.22 -10.29 11.01
CA LEU A 161 18.19 -9.87 10.05
C LEU A 161 18.36 -8.41 9.63
N PHE A 162 17.92 -8.06 8.42
CA PHE A 162 18.01 -6.68 7.93
C PHE A 162 17.16 -5.70 8.77
N ARG A 163 17.64 -4.46 8.92
CA ARG A 163 16.87 -3.38 9.56
C ARG A 163 15.54 -3.23 8.82
N GLY A 164 14.43 -3.30 9.57
CA GLY A 164 13.08 -3.20 9.01
C GLY A 164 12.37 -4.54 8.78
N TYR A 165 13.04 -5.69 8.86
CA TYR A 165 12.41 -7.03 8.78
C TYR A 165 11.21 -7.18 9.74
N ASN A 166 11.36 -6.71 10.99
CA ASN A 166 10.31 -6.74 12.01
C ASN A 166 9.15 -5.73 11.75
N ASN A 167 9.34 -4.76 10.85
CA ASN A 167 8.26 -3.94 10.31
C ASN A 167 7.63 -4.63 9.09
N CYS A 168 8.39 -5.28 8.20
CA CYS A 168 7.85 -6.09 7.10
C CYS A 168 6.88 -7.16 7.62
N ARG A 169 7.27 -7.96 8.62
CA ARG A 169 6.39 -8.99 9.22
C ARG A 169 5.12 -8.39 9.84
N ARG A 170 5.19 -7.19 10.43
CA ARG A 170 4.01 -6.47 10.95
C ARG A 170 3.13 -5.93 9.83
N ALA A 171 3.73 -5.45 8.75
CA ALA A 171 3.01 -4.92 7.61
C ALA A 171 2.13 -6.00 6.96
N LEU A 172 2.63 -7.23 6.79
CA LEU A 172 1.84 -8.34 6.22
C LEU A 172 0.58 -8.71 7.02
N LEU A 173 0.48 -8.37 8.30
CA LEU A 173 -0.75 -8.56 9.08
C LEU A 173 -1.90 -7.66 8.58
N LEU A 174 -1.56 -6.44 8.18
CA LEU A 174 -2.51 -5.38 7.80
C LEU A 174 -2.55 -5.11 6.29
N ALA A 175 -1.57 -5.60 5.52
CA ALA A 175 -1.54 -5.49 4.07
C ALA A 175 -2.73 -6.22 3.44
N ARG A 176 -3.26 -5.68 2.33
CA ARG A 176 -4.37 -6.28 1.58
C ARG A 176 -4.12 -6.11 0.08
N SER A 177 -4.27 -7.20 -0.65
CA SER A 177 -4.28 -7.17 -2.11
C SER A 177 -5.58 -6.56 -2.62
N GLY A 178 -5.56 -6.03 -3.85
CA GLY A 178 -6.78 -5.59 -4.53
C GLY A 178 -7.24 -4.15 -4.29
N THR A 179 -6.47 -3.30 -3.60
CA THR A 179 -6.66 -1.83 -3.67
C THR A 179 -6.23 -1.31 -5.04
N ASP A 180 -6.84 -0.27 -5.58
CA ASP A 180 -6.42 0.33 -6.86
C ASP A 180 -5.63 1.64 -6.73
N SER A 181 -5.52 2.20 -5.52
CA SER A 181 -4.73 3.40 -5.21
C SER A 181 -4.03 3.31 -3.84
N SER A 182 -2.96 4.08 -3.71
CA SER A 182 -2.27 4.24 -2.41
C SER A 182 -3.04 5.15 -1.43
N MET A 183 -4.14 5.78 -1.87
CA MET A 183 -4.99 6.61 -1.01
C MET A 183 -6.16 5.84 -0.41
N GLU A 184 -6.70 4.83 -1.10
CA GLU A 184 -7.58 3.81 -0.49
C GLU A 184 -6.92 3.20 0.75
N THR A 185 -5.66 2.76 0.62
CA THR A 185 -4.94 2.12 1.75
C THR A 185 -4.77 3.06 2.96
N ARG A 186 -4.56 4.35 2.73
CA ARG A 186 -4.45 5.35 3.81
C ARG A 186 -5.83 5.65 4.43
N THR A 187 -6.87 5.75 3.62
CA THR A 187 -8.27 5.93 4.06
C THR A 187 -8.75 4.73 4.87
N ARG A 188 -8.39 3.51 4.44
CA ARG A 188 -8.66 2.24 5.12
C ARG A 188 -8.17 2.22 6.56
N PHE A 189 -7.06 2.89 6.86
CA PHE A 189 -6.53 2.96 8.22
C PHE A 189 -7.20 3.98 9.12
N VAL A 190 -8.02 4.91 8.61
CA VAL A 190 -8.68 5.91 9.48
C VAL A 190 -9.67 5.27 10.46
N PRO A 191 -10.66 4.45 10.04
CA PRO A 191 -11.65 3.86 10.96
C PRO A 191 -11.07 3.07 12.16
N PRO A 192 -10.11 2.13 12.00
CA PRO A 192 -9.61 1.34 13.12
C PRO A 192 -8.77 2.14 14.12
N ARG A 193 -8.15 3.26 13.70
CA ARG A 193 -7.43 4.17 14.62
C ARG A 193 -8.36 4.67 15.72
N TYR A 194 -9.60 4.95 15.38
CA TYR A 194 -10.65 5.43 16.30
C TYR A 194 -11.60 4.31 16.76
N GLY A 195 -11.22 3.04 16.59
CA GLY A 195 -11.91 1.91 17.20
C GLY A 195 -13.20 1.46 16.52
N LEU A 196 -13.43 1.89 15.27
CA LEU A 196 -14.27 1.15 14.33
C LEU A 196 -13.53 -0.11 13.85
N ASP A 197 -14.17 -0.90 13.01
CA ASP A 197 -13.56 -2.10 12.42
C ASP A 197 -12.89 -1.78 11.07
N MET A 198 -12.13 -2.73 10.53
CA MET A 198 -11.43 -2.58 9.24
C MET A 198 -12.44 -2.70 8.07
N PRO A 199 -12.62 -1.68 7.21
CA PRO A 199 -13.47 -1.81 6.04
C PRO A 199 -12.86 -2.77 5.02
N GLN A 200 -13.71 -3.45 4.26
CA GLN A 200 -13.32 -4.34 3.16
C GLN A 200 -12.88 -3.50 1.96
N VAL A 201 -11.80 -3.91 1.28
CA VAL A 201 -11.28 -3.21 0.07
C VAL A 201 -11.96 -3.69 -1.18
N ASN A 202 -12.26 -2.77 -2.12
CA ASN A 202 -12.75 -3.10 -3.46
C ASN A 202 -13.91 -4.11 -3.41
N TYR A 203 -14.95 -3.80 -2.63
CA TYR A 203 -16.08 -4.69 -2.40
C TYR A 203 -17.01 -4.71 -3.63
N PRO A 204 -17.31 -5.88 -4.24
CA PRO A 204 -18.11 -5.96 -5.45
C PRO A 204 -19.62 -5.93 -5.14
N ILE A 205 -20.36 -5.02 -5.79
CA ILE A 205 -21.82 -4.96 -5.79
C ILE A 205 -22.38 -5.12 -7.20
N TYR A 206 -23.57 -5.73 -7.32
CA TYR A 206 -24.21 -6.04 -8.61
C TYR A 206 -25.52 -5.28 -8.72
N ILE A 207 -25.46 -4.08 -9.32
CA ILE A 207 -26.59 -3.15 -9.36
C ILE A 207 -27.60 -3.59 -10.42
N GLY A 208 -28.87 -3.72 -10.02
CA GLY A 208 -29.97 -4.12 -10.88
C GLY A 208 -29.81 -5.53 -11.48
N ARG A 209 -29.58 -5.59 -12.80
CA ARG A 209 -29.32 -6.85 -13.54
C ARG A 209 -27.93 -6.90 -14.16
N SER A 210 -26.99 -6.08 -13.70
CA SER A 210 -25.62 -6.07 -14.23
C SER A 210 -24.88 -7.37 -13.88
N THR A 211 -24.31 -8.03 -14.90
CA THR A 211 -23.35 -9.14 -14.72
C THR A 211 -21.92 -8.65 -14.45
N LYS A 212 -21.67 -7.34 -14.56
CA LYS A 212 -20.39 -6.72 -14.20
C LYS A 212 -20.53 -6.08 -12.81
N PRO A 213 -19.71 -6.45 -11.82
CA PRO A 213 -19.74 -5.80 -10.53
C PRO A 213 -19.21 -4.37 -10.61
N LEU A 214 -19.88 -3.46 -9.90
CA LEU A 214 -19.30 -2.19 -9.48
C LEU A 214 -18.47 -2.46 -8.22
N TYR A 215 -17.23 -2.00 -8.21
CA TYR A 215 -16.34 -2.14 -7.04
C TYR A 215 -16.43 -0.85 -6.21
N LEU A 216 -16.69 -0.99 -4.91
CA LEU A 216 -16.65 0.09 -3.91
C LEU A 216 -15.25 0.14 -3.30
N ASP A 217 -14.60 1.31 -3.29
CA ASP A 217 -13.21 1.50 -2.80
C ASP A 217 -12.99 0.83 -1.43
N LEU A 218 -13.85 1.21 -0.47
CA LEU A 218 -13.92 0.68 0.88
C LEU A 218 -15.38 0.48 1.28
N ALA A 219 -15.71 -0.61 1.96
CA ALA A 219 -17.07 -0.94 2.36
C ALA A 219 -17.20 -1.55 3.76
N TYR A 220 -18.37 -1.32 4.37
CA TYR A 220 -18.93 -2.11 5.46
C TYR A 220 -20.25 -2.74 4.97
N PRO A 221 -20.21 -3.92 4.33
CA PRO A 221 -21.39 -4.59 3.80
C PRO A 221 -22.45 -4.87 4.87
N GLU A 222 -22.02 -5.14 6.10
CA GLU A 222 -22.90 -5.39 7.24
C GLU A 222 -23.81 -4.19 7.59
N PHE A 223 -23.43 -2.98 7.19
CA PHE A 223 -24.20 -1.75 7.36
C PHE A 223 -24.62 -1.09 6.02
N LYS A 224 -24.32 -1.72 4.87
CA LYS A 224 -24.35 -1.10 3.53
C LYS A 224 -23.77 0.33 3.49
N ILE A 225 -22.57 0.53 4.04
CA ILE A 225 -21.84 1.82 3.96
C ILE A 225 -20.67 1.67 2.99
N CYS A 226 -20.48 2.65 2.09
CA CYS A 226 -19.31 2.74 1.23
C CYS A 226 -18.54 4.04 1.48
N ILE A 227 -17.22 3.98 1.32
CA ILE A 227 -16.30 5.11 1.51
C ILE A 227 -15.42 5.20 0.26
N GLU A 228 -15.63 6.25 -0.53
CA GLU A 228 -15.02 6.44 -1.86
C GLU A 228 -14.01 7.60 -1.81
N HIS A 229 -12.83 7.45 -2.43
CA HIS A 229 -11.74 8.42 -2.29
C HIS A 229 -11.61 9.41 -3.46
N GLU A 230 -11.17 10.64 -3.16
CA GLU A 230 -10.79 11.69 -4.12
C GLU A 230 -9.70 11.22 -5.11
N GLY A 231 -10.13 10.74 -6.27
CA GLY A 231 -9.37 10.91 -7.50
C GLY A 231 -9.20 12.39 -7.82
N SER A 232 -8.08 12.78 -8.46
CA SER A 232 -7.88 14.15 -8.91
C SER A 232 -8.82 14.46 -10.09
N HIS A 233 -10.03 14.95 -9.78
CA HIS A 233 -11.11 15.11 -10.77
C HIS A 233 -10.68 15.86 -12.03
N HIS A 234 -10.88 15.23 -13.18
CA HIS A 234 -11.03 15.94 -14.44
C HIS A 234 -12.53 16.23 -14.66
N ALA A 235 -12.87 17.45 -15.07
CA ALA A 235 -14.27 17.84 -15.31
C ALA A 235 -15.04 16.91 -16.28
N ARG A 236 -14.32 16.21 -17.16
CA ARG A 236 -14.86 15.19 -18.09
C ARG A 236 -15.40 13.93 -17.41
N GLN A 237 -15.10 13.68 -16.14
CA GLN A 237 -15.55 12.50 -15.38
C GLN A 237 -16.79 12.78 -14.52
N TRP A 238 -17.07 14.05 -14.20
CA TRP A 238 -18.07 14.45 -13.19
C TRP A 238 -19.46 13.85 -13.38
N LEU A 239 -19.99 13.80 -14.61
CA LEU A 239 -21.29 13.15 -14.89
C LEU A 239 -21.28 11.64 -14.60
N GLY A 240 -20.16 10.97 -14.86
CA GLY A 240 -19.95 9.57 -14.54
C GLY A 240 -19.83 9.33 -13.04
N ASP A 241 -19.11 10.21 -12.33
CA ASP A 241 -18.95 10.16 -10.87
C ASP A 241 -20.30 10.39 -10.15
N VAL A 242 -21.11 11.34 -10.64
CA VAL A 242 -22.48 11.60 -10.16
C VAL A 242 -23.38 10.40 -10.40
N LYS A 243 -23.38 9.80 -11.60
CA LYS A 243 -24.23 8.64 -11.88
C LYS A 243 -23.77 7.39 -11.10
N ARG A 244 -22.45 7.16 -10.98
CA ARG A 244 -21.86 6.13 -10.10
C ARG A 244 -22.40 6.26 -8.69
N ARG A 245 -22.37 7.47 -8.11
CA ARG A 245 -22.90 7.73 -6.77
C ARG A 245 -24.40 7.44 -6.70
N GLN A 246 -25.20 7.91 -7.67
CA GLN A 246 -26.64 7.65 -7.71
C GLN A 246 -26.94 6.14 -7.76
N ASP A 247 -26.27 5.38 -8.63
CA ASP A 247 -26.47 3.92 -8.72
C ASP A 247 -26.16 3.20 -7.39
N ILE A 248 -25.16 3.68 -6.64
CA ILE A 248 -24.79 3.14 -5.32
C ILE A 248 -25.83 3.51 -4.24
N GLU A 249 -26.31 4.76 -4.23
CA GLU A 249 -27.35 5.24 -3.31
C GLU A 249 -28.73 4.61 -3.62
N ASP A 250 -29.06 4.36 -4.90
CA ASP A 250 -30.27 3.68 -5.39
C ASP A 250 -30.29 2.18 -5.03
N ASP A 251 -29.14 1.50 -4.97
CA ASP A 251 -29.01 0.15 -4.39
C ASP A 251 -29.19 0.17 -2.85
N GLY A 252 -29.28 1.35 -2.23
CA GLY A 252 -29.49 1.53 -0.79
C GLY A 252 -28.21 1.52 0.03
N TRP A 253 -27.06 1.86 -0.56
CA TRP A 253 -25.83 2.10 0.21
C TRP A 253 -25.78 3.54 0.72
N LYS A 254 -25.29 3.72 1.94
CA LYS A 254 -24.91 5.02 2.49
C LYS A 254 -23.56 5.43 1.90
N TYR A 255 -23.59 6.37 0.96
CA TYR A 255 -22.40 6.93 0.32
C TYR A 255 -21.67 7.91 1.25
N LEU A 256 -20.36 7.74 1.40
CA LEU A 256 -19.47 8.68 2.08
C LEU A 256 -18.27 9.01 1.18
N GLN A 257 -18.03 10.31 0.94
CA GLN A 257 -16.85 10.78 0.21
C GLN A 257 -15.71 11.10 1.19
N ALA A 258 -14.53 10.53 0.93
CA ALA A 258 -13.27 10.85 1.58
C ALA A 258 -12.34 11.56 0.59
N THR A 259 -11.52 12.48 1.08
CA THR A 259 -10.62 13.30 0.28
C THR A 259 -9.18 13.21 0.76
N LYS A 260 -8.21 13.72 0.00
CA LYS A 260 -6.82 13.84 0.48
C LYS A 260 -6.68 14.81 1.66
N LEU A 261 -7.69 15.65 1.91
CA LEU A 261 -7.76 16.59 3.03
C LEU A 261 -8.25 15.92 4.33
N ASP A 262 -8.86 14.74 4.24
CA ASP A 262 -9.28 13.93 5.40
C ASP A 262 -8.14 13.09 6.01
N ILE A 263 -6.95 13.07 5.39
CA ILE A 263 -5.90 12.05 5.61
C ILE A 263 -4.57 12.70 6.01
N GLY A 264 -3.97 12.25 7.11
CA GLY A 264 -2.63 12.64 7.56
C GLY A 264 -2.56 13.70 8.66
N TYR A 265 -3.72 14.19 9.13
CA TYR A 265 -3.84 15.07 10.30
C TYR A 265 -4.88 14.50 11.27
N GLU A 266 -4.58 14.53 12.56
CA GLU A 266 -5.35 13.82 13.61
C GLU A 266 -6.78 14.35 13.78
N ASP A 267 -7.00 15.65 13.60
CA ASP A 267 -8.32 16.29 13.59
C ASP A 267 -9.16 15.89 12.37
N ARG A 268 -8.52 15.78 11.20
CA ARG A 268 -9.16 15.39 9.94
C ARG A 268 -9.52 13.90 9.92
N GLU A 269 -8.61 13.07 10.42
CA GLU A 269 -8.83 11.63 10.53
C GLU A 269 -9.94 11.32 11.56
N GLU A 270 -10.01 12.04 12.69
CA GLU A 270 -11.14 11.88 13.60
C GLU A 270 -12.44 12.36 12.96
N ALA A 271 -12.45 13.50 12.27
CA ALA A 271 -13.64 14.01 11.58
C ALA A 271 -14.17 13.01 10.53
N LEU A 272 -13.29 12.36 9.76
CA LEU A 272 -13.69 11.28 8.84
C LEU A 272 -14.22 10.05 9.61
N ALA A 273 -13.54 9.60 10.66
CA ALA A 273 -14.01 8.49 11.48
C ALA A 273 -15.38 8.78 12.14
N ARG A 274 -15.63 10.04 12.51
CA ARG A 274 -16.90 10.51 13.06
C ARG A 274 -18.00 10.41 12.01
N ARG A 275 -17.80 10.98 10.81
CA ARG A 275 -18.76 10.86 9.68
C ARG A 275 -19.12 9.41 9.35
N ILE A 276 -18.17 8.47 9.48
CA ILE A 276 -18.41 7.04 9.29
C ILE A 276 -19.24 6.45 10.44
N ALA A 277 -18.90 6.77 11.70
CA ALA A 277 -19.69 6.35 12.86
C ALA A 277 -21.12 6.90 12.84
N ASP A 278 -21.31 8.14 12.37
CA ASP A 278 -22.63 8.77 12.19
C ASP A 278 -23.47 8.02 11.14
N LYS A 279 -22.86 7.60 10.01
CA LYS A 279 -23.53 6.74 9.02
C LYS A 279 -23.86 5.34 9.55
N MET A 280 -23.01 4.76 10.41
CA MET A 280 -23.34 3.52 11.11
C MET A 280 -24.47 3.73 12.13
N GLN A 281 -24.56 4.89 12.78
CA GLN A 281 -25.66 5.23 13.68
C GLN A 281 -26.98 5.47 12.92
N GLU A 282 -26.95 6.11 11.74
CA GLU A 282 -28.12 6.24 10.84
C GLU A 282 -28.73 4.88 10.45
N VAL A 283 -27.90 3.84 10.29
CA VAL A 283 -28.32 2.50 9.88
C VAL A 283 -28.74 1.63 11.07
N THR A 284 -28.02 1.70 12.19
CA THR A 284 -28.21 0.79 13.33
C THR A 284 -29.12 1.32 14.43
N GLY A 285 -29.35 2.64 14.46
CA GLY A 285 -30.00 3.31 15.58
C GLY A 285 -29.21 3.23 16.90
N LYS A 286 -27.92 2.87 16.87
CA LYS A 286 -27.05 2.75 18.04
C LYS A 286 -25.96 3.81 18.02
N THR A 287 -25.72 4.46 19.15
CA THR A 287 -24.61 5.41 19.30
C THR A 287 -23.27 4.70 19.30
N ILE A 288 -22.36 5.12 18.41
CA ILE A 288 -21.05 4.50 18.23
C ILE A 288 -19.97 5.45 18.75
N GLN A 289 -19.37 5.08 19.88
CA GLN A 289 -18.31 5.86 20.50
C GLN A 289 -16.95 5.53 19.89
N LEU A 290 -16.27 6.56 19.38
CA LEU A 290 -14.88 6.48 18.94
C LEU A 290 -13.93 6.32 20.14
N THR A 291 -12.81 5.64 19.92
CA THR A 291 -11.69 5.58 20.88
C THR A 291 -10.63 6.63 20.56
N PRO A 292 -9.80 7.04 21.54
CA PRO A 292 -8.57 7.78 21.27
C PRO A 292 -7.73 7.11 20.17
N ARG A 293 -7.03 7.93 19.36
CA ARG A 293 -6.34 7.49 18.16
C ARG A 293 -5.23 6.48 18.45
N LYS A 294 -5.25 5.36 17.74
CA LYS A 294 -4.22 4.32 17.80
C LYS A 294 -3.17 4.51 16.70
N THR A 295 -1.93 4.16 16.99
CA THR A 295 -0.88 4.01 15.97
C THR A 295 -1.08 2.72 15.16
N ILE A 296 -0.57 2.66 13.92
CA ILE A 296 -0.56 1.42 13.13
C ILE A 296 0.11 0.26 13.87
N ARG A 297 1.16 0.52 14.67
CA ARG A 297 1.81 -0.51 15.50
C ARG A 297 0.87 -1.11 16.54
N GLN A 298 -0.08 -0.34 17.10
CA GLN A 298 -1.12 -0.86 18.01
C GLN A 298 -2.22 -1.62 17.26
N LEU A 299 -2.48 -1.31 15.99
CA LEU A 299 -3.41 -2.09 15.15
C LEU A 299 -2.82 -3.46 14.72
N CYS A 300 -1.50 -3.62 14.77
CA CYS A 300 -0.80 -4.90 14.60
C CYS A 300 -0.81 -5.80 15.86
N ASP A 301 -1.48 -5.42 16.95
CA ASP A 301 -1.54 -6.22 18.19
C ASP A 301 -2.53 -7.39 18.04
N ALA A 302 -2.13 -8.61 18.41
CA ALA A 302 -3.00 -9.79 18.33
C ALA A 302 -4.22 -9.72 19.27
N ARG A 303 -4.30 -8.71 20.15
CA ARG A 303 -5.49 -8.37 20.96
C ARG A 303 -6.50 -7.53 20.19
N THR A 304 -6.09 -6.70 19.22
CA THR A 304 -7.05 -5.94 18.40
C THR A 304 -7.74 -6.80 17.36
N THR A 305 -7.08 -7.84 16.85
CA THR A 305 -7.67 -8.80 15.89
C THR A 305 -8.61 -9.83 16.53
N LYS A 306 -8.63 -9.95 17.86
CA LYS A 306 -9.53 -10.85 18.63
C LYS A 306 -10.81 -10.17 19.14
N ARG A 307 -11.06 -8.91 18.77
CA ARG A 307 -12.28 -8.20 19.15
C ARG A 307 -13.46 -8.71 18.31
N ALA A 308 -14.58 -9.02 18.95
CA ALA A 308 -15.83 -9.30 18.23
C ALA A 308 -16.19 -8.14 17.28
N PRO A 309 -16.74 -8.41 16.08
CA PRO A 309 -17.12 -7.38 15.13
C PRO A 309 -18.12 -6.33 15.66
N LEU A 310 -18.17 -5.17 15.00
CA LEU A 310 -18.97 -4.03 15.40
C LEU A 310 -20.47 -4.35 15.40
N TYR A 311 -20.98 -5.06 14.39
CA TYR A 311 -22.40 -5.45 14.35
C TYR A 311 -22.78 -6.33 15.56
N GLU A 312 -21.94 -7.29 15.95
CA GLU A 312 -22.17 -8.15 17.15
C GLU A 312 -22.16 -7.32 18.43
N ARG A 313 -21.17 -6.43 18.56
CA ARG A 313 -21.04 -5.53 19.71
C ARG A 313 -22.21 -4.54 19.85
N LEU A 314 -22.87 -4.21 18.74
CA LEU A 314 -24.09 -3.39 18.69
C LEU A 314 -25.39 -4.22 18.77
N ARG A 315 -25.29 -5.56 18.73
CA ARG A 315 -26.41 -6.51 18.56
C ARG A 315 -27.27 -6.19 17.32
N PHE A 316 -26.61 -5.83 16.22
CA PHE A 316 -27.22 -5.51 14.94
C PHE A 316 -27.11 -6.70 13.98
N ALA A 317 -28.19 -7.00 13.25
CA ALA A 317 -28.20 -8.04 12.22
C ALA A 317 -27.60 -7.47 10.92
N PRO A 318 -26.55 -8.08 10.34
CA PRO A 318 -25.93 -7.59 9.10
C PRO A 318 -26.92 -7.46 7.93
N LEU A 319 -26.85 -6.33 7.21
CA LEU A 319 -27.69 -6.09 6.03
C LEU A 319 -27.30 -6.93 4.81
N LEU A 320 -26.07 -7.44 4.78
CA LEU A 320 -25.54 -8.34 3.74
C LEU A 320 -24.79 -9.51 4.38
N PRO A 321 -24.69 -10.67 3.70
CA PRO A 321 -23.89 -11.81 4.17
C PRO A 321 -22.43 -11.44 4.38
N ILE A 322 -21.88 -11.77 5.54
CA ILE A 322 -20.50 -11.47 5.89
C ILE A 322 -19.60 -12.63 5.45
N SER A 323 -18.89 -12.42 4.35
CA SER A 323 -17.72 -13.22 4.00
C SER A 323 -16.54 -12.84 4.89
N HIS A 324 -16.17 -13.70 5.84
CA HIS A 324 -14.86 -13.59 6.51
C HIS A 324 -13.75 -13.93 5.50
N ALA A 325 -12.74 -13.06 5.40
CA ALA A 325 -11.65 -13.12 4.42
C ALA A 325 -10.28 -12.84 5.08
#